data_AF-A0AAE3Y734-F1
#
_entry.id   AF-A0AAE3Y734-F1
#
_cell.length_a   1.000
_cell.length_b   1.000
_cell.length_c   1.000
_cell.angle_alpha   90.00
_cell.angle_beta   90.00
_cell.angle_gamma   90.00
#
_symmetry.space_group_name_H-M   'P 1'
#
loop_
_entity.id
_entity.type
_entity.pdbx_description
1 polymer ?
#
loop_
_entity_poly.entity_id
_entity_poly.type
_entity_poly.pdbx_seq_one_letter_code
_entity_poly.pdbx_strand_id
1 'polypeptide(L)'
;MNKNTSNSDKISENHIPGINRVVKLDIVIEGKIIKHFKHFRLQQSVKKHHDFELTLAHDTLDGRQNHDLEEAQQFLGKRLTIVFKYKDVEGSPERTFVGVITKVGFSQENHNLGNIVLKGHSPTILLDAAPHTQSFGGGQPVNMGIIAEEVIKQGIENTKFDVKVNAKASSQILYSAQYNETHYNYLCRMAEAYGEQFYYDGEVLHFGNMPPQNKALELVYGSNVSDVNVELKAVHIKPSFYGYNSSSNAKLSSGETPIKHVGNLAKTAYQNNDGIFKTPALQVAPIKAATDMDVVISQTSTAGSKAVEVFTVSGGTTIPFLYPGCVADINMRKTDTNQTSYFTKLMMTEVIHEVDALGRYTGRFEAIASDTGFIPKPDFTVPVAQPQIATVISNTDPQEQGRVTVRFDWQLNDTTNFIRMMAPDAGGTDQITQNRGYVAVPEVGDQVMVGFVHNHPDRPFVMGGMFHGGTAMGGGVNNHLKSIQTRSGIRILMNDAEGSVNIIDPSGNNYFMDGKGNIVVTAPKNMTFNAGENLNINVGKDMKTSVGNDHTTTIINDHRFTSKNYKQTVNENKTINVTGDLKETTSTTTHKAKNGDILLQSSGVAKMLGKIDAKVNKG
;
A
#
# COMPACT_ATOMS: atom_id res chain seq x y z
N MET A 1 26.12 -11.15 48.60
CA MET A 1 25.05 -10.51 47.80
C MET A 1 25.71 -9.44 46.94
N ASN A 2 26.10 -9.77 45.71
CA ASN A 2 26.68 -8.78 44.80
C ASN A 2 25.56 -7.84 44.36
N LYS A 3 25.57 -6.59 44.84
CA LYS A 3 24.79 -5.53 44.20
C LYS A 3 25.27 -5.45 42.75
N ASN A 4 24.41 -5.76 41.79
CA ASN A 4 24.64 -5.40 40.40
C ASN A 4 24.64 -3.86 40.33
N THR A 5 25.80 -3.24 40.52
CA THR A 5 26.01 -1.80 40.36
C THR A 5 25.92 -1.44 38.88
N SER A 6 25.23 -0.35 38.56
CA SER A 6 25.03 0.06 37.16
C SER A 6 26.34 0.57 36.56
N ASN A 7 26.47 0.57 35.22
CA ASN A 7 27.64 1.16 34.56
C ASN A 7 27.83 2.64 34.93
N SER A 8 26.73 3.39 35.15
CA SER A 8 26.80 4.77 35.65
C SER A 8 27.50 4.83 37.02
N ASP A 9 27.10 3.96 37.96
CA ASP A 9 27.75 3.89 39.28
C ASP A 9 29.23 3.54 39.17
N LYS A 10 29.56 2.52 38.36
CA LYS A 10 30.95 2.08 38.14
C LYS A 10 31.82 3.15 37.49
N ILE A 11 31.26 3.98 36.60
CA ILE A 11 31.98 5.11 35.99
C ILE A 11 32.29 6.16 37.04
N SER A 12 31.30 6.54 37.86
CA SER A 12 31.48 7.51 38.94
C SER A 12 32.46 7.00 40.02
N GLU A 13 32.39 5.73 40.41
CA GLU A 13 33.33 5.09 41.35
C GLU A 13 34.78 5.10 40.85
N ASN A 14 34.99 5.10 39.53
CA ASN A 14 36.32 5.09 38.92
C ASN A 14 36.81 6.47 38.48
N HIS A 15 36.01 7.51 38.68
CA HIS A 15 36.35 8.89 38.32
C HIS A 15 37.46 9.44 39.21
N ILE A 16 38.54 9.94 38.60
CA ILE A 16 39.61 10.65 39.31
C ILE A 16 39.78 12.02 38.64
N PRO A 17 39.55 13.14 39.35
CA PRO A 17 39.68 14.47 38.79
C PRO A 17 41.05 14.71 38.15
N GLY A 18 41.07 15.19 36.91
CA GLY A 18 42.29 15.49 36.16
C GLY A 18 43.04 14.28 35.59
N ILE A 19 42.55 13.05 35.80
CA ILE A 19 43.17 11.83 35.26
C ILE A 19 42.21 11.13 34.30
N ASN A 20 42.62 11.06 33.03
CA ASN A 20 41.95 10.19 32.06
C ASN A 20 42.44 8.75 32.24
N ARG A 21 41.51 7.85 32.55
CA ARG A 21 41.81 6.42 32.64
C ARG A 21 42.24 5.90 31.27
N VAL A 22 43.26 5.03 31.27
CA VAL A 22 43.65 4.29 30.08
C VAL A 22 42.56 3.27 29.75
N VAL A 23 42.15 3.22 28.49
CA VAL A 23 41.14 2.29 27.99
C VAL A 23 41.83 1.04 27.45
N LYS A 24 41.26 -0.12 27.78
CA LYS A 24 41.60 -1.41 27.18
C LYS A 24 40.42 -1.86 26.32
N LEU A 25 40.74 -2.34 25.12
CA LEU A 25 39.77 -3.00 24.25
C LEU A 25 40.02 -4.50 24.30
N ASP A 26 39.00 -5.29 24.65
CA ASP A 26 39.01 -6.71 24.33
C ASP A 26 38.38 -6.89 22.94
N ILE A 27 39.16 -7.44 22.02
CA ILE A 27 38.79 -7.56 20.61
C ILE A 27 38.66 -9.03 20.28
N VAL A 28 37.49 -9.44 19.78
CA VAL A 28 37.20 -10.82 19.38
C VAL A 28 36.60 -10.84 17.97
N ILE A 29 37.19 -11.63 17.07
CA ILE A 29 36.68 -11.85 15.71
C ILE A 29 36.32 -13.32 15.55
N GLU A 30 35.02 -13.62 15.42
CA GLU A 30 34.49 -15.00 15.32
C GLU A 30 35.11 -15.99 16.34
N GLY A 31 35.28 -15.55 17.60
CA GLY A 31 35.90 -16.34 18.69
C GLY A 31 37.42 -16.22 18.80
N LYS A 32 38.12 -15.67 17.81
CA LYS A 32 39.56 -15.40 17.87
C LYS A 32 39.84 -14.11 18.63
N ILE A 33 40.66 -14.20 19.68
CA ILE A 33 41.07 -13.03 20.48
C ILE A 33 42.22 -12.30 19.79
N ILE A 34 42.06 -11.00 19.57
CA ILE A 34 43.12 -10.12 19.04
C ILE A 34 43.79 -9.41 20.22
N LYS A 35 45.05 -9.79 20.49
CA LYS A 35 45.79 -9.35 21.70
C LYS A 35 46.30 -7.91 21.61
N HIS A 36 46.64 -7.45 20.42
CA HIS A 36 47.26 -6.16 20.18
C HIS A 36 46.58 -5.46 19.00
N PHE A 37 46.46 -4.14 19.08
CA PHE A 37 45.96 -3.31 17.99
C PHE A 37 46.76 -2.00 17.98
N LYS A 38 46.81 -1.33 16.82
CA LYS A 38 47.46 -0.02 16.67
C LYS A 38 46.49 1.13 16.93
N HIS A 39 45.30 1.03 16.35
CA HIS A 39 44.27 2.05 16.45
C HIS A 39 42.90 1.44 16.22
N PHE A 40 41.90 1.94 16.96
CA PHE A 40 40.50 1.61 16.74
C PHE A 40 39.69 2.90 16.70
N ARG A 41 38.87 3.05 15.65
CA ARG A 41 37.90 4.12 15.49
C ARG A 41 36.51 3.53 15.30
N LEU A 42 35.53 4.07 15.99
CA LEU A 42 34.12 3.69 15.88
C LEU A 42 33.26 4.95 15.82
N GLN A 43 32.42 5.07 14.80
CA GLN A 43 31.42 6.11 14.64
C GLN A 43 30.04 5.48 14.67
N GLN A 44 29.19 5.95 15.58
CA GLN A 44 27.85 5.42 15.81
C GLN A 44 26.82 6.54 15.63
N SER A 45 25.65 6.19 15.09
CA SER A 45 24.57 7.14 14.84
C SER A 45 23.22 6.43 14.95
N VAL A 46 22.21 7.10 15.52
CA VAL A 46 20.83 6.59 15.49
C VAL A 46 20.21 6.62 14.08
N LYS A 47 20.78 7.40 13.16
CA LYS A 47 20.20 7.64 11.83
C LYS A 47 20.75 6.76 10.71
N LYS A 48 21.96 6.22 10.88
CA LYS A 48 22.76 5.58 9.84
C LYS A 48 23.41 4.30 10.37
N HIS A 49 23.99 3.51 9.47
CA HIS A 49 24.90 2.44 9.87
C HIS A 49 26.05 3.01 10.72
N HIS A 50 26.50 2.24 11.70
CA HIS A 50 27.74 2.54 12.39
C HIS A 50 28.90 2.16 11.50
N ASP A 51 30.03 2.85 11.64
CA ASP A 51 31.26 2.58 10.91
C ASP A 51 32.38 2.31 11.91
N PHE A 52 33.19 1.28 11.66
CA PHE A 52 34.39 1.04 12.45
C PHE A 52 35.61 0.78 11.58
N GLU A 53 36.77 1.08 12.16
CA GLU A 53 38.08 0.80 11.59
C GLU A 53 39.02 0.30 12.69
N LEU A 54 39.55 -0.91 12.51
CA LEU A 54 40.52 -1.55 13.38
C LEU A 54 41.83 -1.75 12.61
N THR A 55 42.89 -1.09 13.07
CA THR A 55 44.24 -1.22 12.50
C THR A 55 45.08 -2.13 13.38
N LEU A 56 45.64 -3.19 12.79
CA LEU A 56 46.54 -4.13 13.44
C LEU A 56 47.94 -4.05 12.81
N ALA A 57 48.96 -4.41 13.58
CA ALA A 57 50.30 -4.57 13.03
C ALA A 57 50.37 -5.81 12.14
N HIS A 58 51.23 -5.82 11.13
CA HIS A 58 51.44 -6.97 10.23
C HIS A 58 51.71 -8.31 10.95
N ASP A 59 52.24 -8.29 12.17
CA ASP A 59 52.62 -9.43 13.00
C ASP A 59 51.67 -9.65 14.20
N THR A 60 50.47 -9.07 14.17
CA THR A 60 49.48 -9.22 15.25
C THR A 60 48.82 -10.61 15.26
N LEU A 61 48.73 -11.25 14.09
CA LEU A 61 48.14 -12.57 13.90
C LEU A 61 49.20 -13.68 14.08
N ASP A 62 48.80 -14.95 13.97
CA ASP A 62 49.73 -16.08 14.20
C ASP A 62 50.83 -16.11 13.13
N GLY A 63 50.51 -15.73 11.89
CA GLY A 63 51.47 -15.47 10.81
C GLY A 63 51.65 -13.98 10.51
N ARG A 64 52.86 -13.58 10.09
CA ARG A 64 53.09 -12.24 9.52
C ARG A 64 52.27 -12.07 8.25
N GLN A 65 51.40 -11.08 8.23
CA GLN A 65 50.59 -10.72 7.07
C GLN A 65 51.37 -9.77 6.15
N ASN A 66 51.16 -9.92 4.85
CA ASN A 66 51.64 -9.04 3.79
C ASN A 66 50.45 -8.65 2.88
N HIS A 67 50.73 -8.22 1.65
CA HIS A 67 49.69 -7.89 0.66
C HIS A 67 48.80 -9.08 0.24
N ASP A 68 49.21 -10.33 0.53
CA ASP A 68 48.43 -11.53 0.24
C ASP A 68 47.34 -11.80 1.29
N LEU A 69 47.43 -11.20 2.48
CA LEU A 69 46.42 -11.29 3.56
C LEU A 69 45.98 -12.73 3.92
N GLU A 70 46.90 -13.71 3.82
CA GLU A 70 46.58 -15.15 3.89
C GLU A 70 45.64 -15.55 5.04
N GLU A 71 45.87 -14.98 6.23
CA GLU A 71 45.06 -15.23 7.42
C GLU A 71 43.97 -14.16 7.58
N ALA A 72 44.32 -12.89 7.40
CA ALA A 72 43.42 -11.76 7.62
C ALA A 72 42.19 -11.78 6.70
N GLN A 73 42.30 -12.32 5.47
CA GLN A 73 41.17 -12.42 4.54
C GLN A 73 40.00 -13.24 5.10
N GLN A 74 40.26 -14.17 6.03
CA GLN A 74 39.24 -15.00 6.67
C GLN A 74 38.30 -14.20 7.58
N PHE A 75 38.68 -12.97 7.94
CA PHE A 75 37.84 -12.07 8.74
C PHE A 75 36.75 -11.37 7.93
N LEU A 76 36.79 -11.42 6.59
CA LEU A 76 35.74 -10.82 5.77
C LEU A 76 34.38 -11.49 6.05
N GLY A 77 33.37 -10.68 6.33
CA GLY A 77 32.01 -11.13 6.69
C GLY A 77 31.88 -11.69 8.11
N LYS A 78 32.93 -11.64 8.94
CA LYS A 78 32.90 -12.18 10.31
C LYS A 78 32.40 -11.16 11.32
N ARG A 79 31.87 -11.69 12.43
CA ARG A 79 31.39 -10.92 13.58
C ARG A 79 32.59 -10.40 14.38
N LEU A 80 32.64 -9.09 14.56
CA LEU A 80 33.57 -8.39 15.44
C LEU A 80 32.87 -8.07 16.76
N THR A 81 33.56 -8.26 17.88
CA THR A 81 33.14 -7.79 19.20
C THR A 81 34.27 -6.98 19.81
N ILE A 82 33.94 -5.76 20.25
CA ILE A 82 34.85 -4.84 20.95
C ILE A 82 34.24 -4.56 22.31
N VAL A 83 34.95 -4.90 23.39
CA VAL A 83 34.54 -4.53 24.75
C VAL A 83 35.45 -3.43 25.25
N PHE A 84 34.88 -2.25 25.48
CA PHE A 84 35.54 -1.12 26.13
C PHE A 84 35.56 -1.34 27.62
N LYS A 85 36.73 -1.16 28.25
CA LYS A 85 36.91 -1.16 29.71
C LYS A 85 38.06 -0.28 30.14
N TYR A 86 38.10 0.12 31.40
CA TYR A 86 39.29 0.74 31.98
C TYR A 86 40.38 -0.31 32.21
N LYS A 87 41.61 0.04 31.84
CA LYS A 87 42.78 -0.83 31.98
C LYS A 87 43.13 -0.98 33.47
N ASP A 88 43.39 -2.22 33.89
CA ASP A 88 43.86 -2.58 35.24
C ASP A 88 42.93 -2.12 36.39
N VAL A 89 41.62 -2.11 36.14
CA VAL A 89 40.57 -1.76 37.12
C VAL A 89 39.66 -2.97 37.33
N GLU A 90 39.64 -3.50 38.55
CA GLU A 90 38.71 -4.56 38.94
C GLU A 90 37.27 -4.02 39.02
N GLY A 91 36.30 -4.75 38.47
CA GLY A 91 34.91 -4.29 38.43
C GLY A 91 34.66 -3.11 37.48
N SER A 92 35.56 -2.86 36.51
CA SER A 92 35.42 -1.80 35.51
C SER A 92 34.02 -1.77 34.88
N PRO A 93 33.47 -0.58 34.58
CA PRO A 93 32.37 -0.48 33.63
C PRO A 93 32.79 -1.06 32.28
N GLU A 94 31.83 -1.67 31.59
CA GLU A 94 32.06 -2.29 30.28
C GLU A 94 30.99 -1.84 29.28
N ARG A 95 31.39 -1.58 28.03
CA ARG A 95 30.46 -1.40 26.92
C ARG A 95 30.91 -2.25 25.74
N THR A 96 29.97 -3.01 25.19
CA THR A 96 30.20 -3.84 24.02
C THR A 96 29.75 -3.10 22.76
N PHE A 97 30.56 -3.20 21.71
CA PHE A 97 30.15 -2.96 20.33
C PHE A 97 30.26 -4.26 19.53
N VAL A 98 29.23 -4.58 18.76
CA VAL A 98 29.19 -5.72 17.84
C VAL A 98 29.01 -5.21 16.42
N GLY A 99 29.85 -5.68 15.51
CA GLY A 99 29.83 -5.28 14.10
C GLY A 99 30.12 -6.43 13.16
N VAL A 100 30.02 -6.16 11.87
CA VAL A 100 30.40 -7.08 10.79
C VAL A 100 31.52 -6.47 9.97
N ILE A 101 32.59 -7.24 9.75
CA ILE A 101 33.74 -6.80 8.94
C ILE A 101 33.35 -6.90 7.46
N THR A 102 33.28 -5.77 6.77
CA THR A 102 32.92 -5.71 5.33
C THR A 102 34.13 -5.43 4.44
N LYS A 103 35.28 -5.07 5.02
CA LYS A 103 36.52 -4.84 4.30
C LYS A 103 37.72 -5.33 5.11
N VAL A 104 38.56 -6.11 4.45
CA VAL A 104 39.90 -6.49 4.91
C VAL A 104 40.89 -5.89 3.92
N GLY A 105 41.89 -5.18 4.43
CA GLY A 105 42.93 -4.59 3.59
C GLY A 105 44.31 -4.66 4.24
N PHE A 106 45.33 -4.53 3.41
CA PHE A 106 46.70 -4.30 3.82
C PHE A 106 47.07 -2.86 3.47
N SER A 107 47.56 -2.09 4.44
CA SER A 107 48.05 -0.73 4.22
C SER A 107 49.51 -0.65 4.60
N GLN A 108 50.34 -0.14 3.70
CA GLN A 108 51.76 0.09 3.94
C GLN A 108 52.07 1.55 3.61
N GLU A 109 52.58 2.27 4.60
CA GLU A 109 52.91 3.69 4.48
C GLU A 109 54.34 3.91 4.94
N ASN A 110 55.10 4.72 4.19
CA ASN A 110 56.52 4.96 4.44
C ASN A 110 57.32 3.63 4.51
N HIS A 111 58.39 3.59 5.31
CA HIS A 111 59.23 2.41 5.54
C HIS A 111 58.66 1.46 6.62
N ASN A 112 57.34 1.47 6.85
CA ASN A 112 56.73 0.56 7.84
C ASN A 112 56.58 -0.87 7.26
N LEU A 113 56.47 -1.86 8.16
CA LEU A 113 56.31 -3.28 7.81
C LEU A 113 54.88 -3.65 7.37
N GLY A 114 54.00 -2.67 7.20
CA GLY A 114 52.59 -2.83 6.87
C GLY A 114 51.65 -2.94 8.08
N ASN A 115 50.37 -2.75 7.79
CA ASN A 115 49.25 -2.82 8.71
C ASN A 115 48.11 -3.63 8.09
N ILE A 116 47.42 -4.41 8.90
CA ILE A 116 46.14 -5.01 8.54
C ILE A 116 45.06 -3.99 8.92
N VAL A 117 44.19 -3.64 7.98
CA VAL A 117 43.10 -2.67 8.19
C VAL A 117 41.78 -3.39 8.00
N LEU A 118 41.04 -3.55 9.09
CA LEU A 118 39.70 -4.13 9.10
C LEU A 118 38.70 -2.98 9.21
N LYS A 119 37.83 -2.84 8.21
CA LYS A 119 36.70 -1.89 8.28
C LYS A 119 35.39 -2.64 8.20
N GLY A 120 34.37 -2.08 8.81
CA GLY A 120 33.05 -2.69 8.82
C GLY A 120 32.00 -1.78 9.39
N HIS A 121 30.81 -2.35 9.55
CA HIS A 121 29.63 -1.60 9.96
C HIS A 121 28.88 -2.30 11.09
N SER A 122 27.86 -1.62 11.62
CA SER A 122 26.80 -2.27 12.39
C SER A 122 26.09 -3.37 11.57
N PRO A 123 25.45 -4.36 12.22
CA PRO A 123 24.73 -5.44 11.52
C PRO A 123 23.62 -4.95 10.58
N THR A 124 23.12 -3.72 10.78
CA THR A 124 22.15 -3.08 9.89
C THR A 124 22.60 -2.97 8.44
N ILE A 125 23.90 -3.00 8.15
CA ILE A 125 24.41 -3.02 6.76
C ILE A 125 23.96 -4.27 6.00
N LEU A 126 23.71 -5.38 6.71
CA LEU A 126 23.25 -6.63 6.11
C LEU A 126 21.79 -6.53 5.61
N LEU A 127 21.05 -5.52 6.08
CA LEU A 127 19.72 -5.17 5.59
C LEU A 127 19.77 -4.18 4.42
N ASP A 128 20.90 -3.51 4.19
CA ASP A 128 21.08 -2.52 3.12
C ASP A 128 21.80 -3.12 1.91
N ALA A 129 21.31 -4.29 1.47
CA ALA A 129 21.82 -5.03 0.33
C ALA A 129 21.23 -4.53 -1.01
N ALA A 130 21.00 -5.42 -1.97
CA ALA A 130 20.34 -5.05 -3.22
C ALA A 130 18.85 -4.70 -3.00
N PRO A 131 18.27 -3.78 -3.78
CA PRO A 131 16.83 -3.53 -3.78
C PRO A 131 16.02 -4.82 -4.01
N HIS A 132 14.93 -4.96 -3.27
CA HIS A 132 14.05 -6.12 -3.31
C HIS A 132 12.59 -5.69 -3.46
N THR A 133 11.76 -6.59 -3.97
CA THR A 133 10.31 -6.39 -4.08
C THR A 133 9.57 -7.55 -3.43
N GLN A 134 8.80 -7.27 -2.38
CA GLN A 134 7.95 -8.24 -1.68
C GLN A 134 6.75 -7.52 -1.05
N SER A 135 5.75 -8.29 -0.61
CA SER A 135 4.54 -7.76 0.02
C SER A 135 4.24 -8.44 1.34
N PHE A 136 3.59 -7.70 2.23
CA PHE A 136 3.13 -8.18 3.52
C PHE A 136 1.63 -7.89 3.67
N GLY A 137 0.93 -8.82 4.32
CA GLY A 137 -0.50 -8.78 4.49
C GLY A 137 -1.24 -9.22 3.22
N GLY A 138 -2.25 -8.45 2.81
CA GLY A 138 -3.05 -8.70 1.62
C GLY A 138 -4.21 -9.65 1.89
N GLY A 139 -3.96 -10.95 1.78
CA GLY A 139 -4.95 -11.98 2.06
C GLY A 139 -5.43 -11.97 3.51
N GLN A 140 -4.55 -11.59 4.44
CA GLN A 140 -4.85 -11.35 5.85
C GLN A 140 -4.12 -10.10 6.35
N PRO A 141 -4.70 -9.29 7.25
CA PRO A 141 -3.99 -8.15 7.83
C PRO A 141 -2.83 -8.60 8.72
N VAL A 142 -1.76 -7.80 8.75
CA VAL A 142 -0.61 -7.98 9.64
C VAL A 142 -0.39 -6.74 10.51
N ASN A 143 0.58 -6.78 11.42
CA ASN A 143 1.00 -5.61 12.20
C ASN A 143 2.49 -5.32 11.97
N MET A 144 2.94 -4.17 12.46
CA MET A 144 4.31 -3.71 12.21
C MET A 144 5.38 -4.62 12.85
N GLY A 145 5.09 -5.26 13.98
CA GLY A 145 6.00 -6.20 14.63
C GLY A 145 6.26 -7.44 13.75
N ILE A 146 5.21 -8.03 13.19
CA ILE A 146 5.31 -9.19 12.28
C ILE A 146 6.17 -8.83 11.06
N ILE A 147 5.90 -7.68 10.43
CA ILE A 147 6.66 -7.24 9.25
C ILE A 147 8.13 -7.01 9.64
N ALA A 148 8.40 -6.33 10.74
CA ALA A 148 9.77 -6.04 11.16
C ALA A 148 10.55 -7.31 11.48
N GLU A 149 9.97 -8.27 12.20
CA GLU A 149 10.58 -9.57 12.47
C GLU A 149 10.88 -10.34 11.17
N GLU A 150 9.91 -10.39 10.26
CA GLU A 150 10.03 -11.08 8.97
C GLU A 150 11.11 -10.48 8.08
N VAL A 151 11.22 -9.15 8.03
CA VAL A 151 12.22 -8.46 7.21
C VAL A 151 13.60 -8.53 7.85
N ILE A 152 13.72 -8.36 9.17
CA ILE A 152 15.01 -8.38 9.84
C ILE A 152 15.64 -9.78 9.74
N LYS A 153 14.86 -10.86 9.94
CA LYS A 153 15.38 -12.23 9.87
C LYS A 153 15.86 -12.63 8.46
N GLN A 154 15.44 -11.93 7.41
CA GLN A 154 15.90 -12.19 6.03
C GLN A 154 17.35 -11.71 5.81
N GLY A 155 17.80 -10.67 6.53
CA GLY A 155 19.16 -10.13 6.39
C GLY A 155 20.07 -10.32 7.61
N ILE A 156 19.52 -10.53 8.80
CA ILE A 156 20.27 -10.66 10.05
C ILE A 156 20.01 -12.03 10.69
N GLU A 157 21.09 -12.76 10.97
CA GLU A 157 21.06 -13.98 11.75
C GLU A 157 20.96 -13.67 13.26
N ASN A 158 19.80 -13.91 13.85
CA ASN A 158 19.55 -13.66 15.29
C ASN A 158 20.45 -14.49 16.24
N THR A 159 21.13 -15.52 15.74
CA THR A 159 22.13 -16.27 16.51
C THR A 159 23.47 -15.54 16.62
N LYS A 160 23.73 -14.57 15.74
CA LYS A 160 24.98 -13.78 15.70
C LYS A 160 24.78 -12.36 16.22
N PHE A 161 23.61 -11.76 16.01
CA PHE A 161 23.34 -10.38 16.35
C PHE A 161 22.02 -10.24 17.10
N ASP A 162 22.04 -9.46 18.17
CA ASP A 162 20.87 -9.27 19.01
C ASP A 162 19.90 -8.28 18.38
N VAL A 163 18.64 -8.69 18.28
CA VAL A 163 17.54 -7.91 17.72
C VAL A 163 16.40 -7.88 18.72
N LYS A 164 15.81 -6.71 18.91
CA LYS A 164 14.63 -6.51 19.75
C LYS A 164 13.53 -5.80 18.98
N VAL A 165 12.46 -6.53 18.67
CA VAL A 165 11.24 -5.97 18.10
C VAL A 165 10.21 -5.78 19.22
N ASN A 166 9.83 -4.53 19.45
CA ASN A 166 8.82 -4.13 20.44
C ASN A 166 7.91 -3.06 19.82
N ALA A 167 7.31 -3.40 18.67
CA ALA A 167 6.44 -2.51 17.91
C ALA A 167 5.27 -2.03 18.78
N LYS A 168 4.83 -0.79 18.55
CA LYS A 168 3.62 -0.26 19.16
C LYS A 168 2.44 -1.10 18.69
N ALA A 169 1.42 -1.22 19.55
CA ALA A 169 0.13 -1.78 19.17
C ALA A 169 -0.55 -0.82 18.19
N SER A 170 -0.13 -0.91 16.93
CA SER A 170 -0.57 -0.08 15.82
C SER A 170 -1.75 -0.73 15.11
N SER A 171 -2.35 0.04 14.20
CA SER A 171 -3.42 -0.39 13.33
C SER A 171 -3.06 -1.57 12.45
N GLN A 172 -4.09 -2.30 12.03
CA GLN A 172 -3.95 -3.40 11.10
C GLN A 172 -3.45 -2.90 9.74
N ILE A 173 -2.34 -3.47 9.28
CA ILE A 173 -1.77 -3.21 7.96
C ILE A 173 -2.42 -4.20 6.99
N LEU A 174 -3.37 -3.71 6.21
CA LEU A 174 -4.10 -4.53 5.22
C LEU A 174 -3.19 -5.00 4.08
N TYR A 175 -2.25 -4.17 3.65
CA TYR A 175 -1.29 -4.47 2.60
C TYR A 175 -0.15 -3.47 2.69
N SER A 176 1.09 -3.96 2.66
CA SER A 176 2.28 -3.14 2.48
C SER A 176 3.24 -3.82 1.52
N ALA A 177 3.90 -3.05 0.67
CA ALA A 177 4.90 -3.57 -0.26
C ALA A 177 6.23 -2.88 -0.03
N GLN A 178 7.27 -3.69 0.19
CA GLN A 178 8.66 -3.29 -0.04
C GLN A 178 8.84 -3.28 -1.56
N TYR A 179 9.01 -2.11 -2.18
CA TYR A 179 9.00 -1.99 -3.64
C TYR A 179 10.29 -1.37 -4.16
N ASN A 180 11.13 -2.18 -4.80
CA ASN A 180 12.41 -1.77 -5.36
C ASN A 180 13.27 -0.96 -4.36
N GLU A 181 13.37 -1.46 -3.14
CA GLU A 181 14.10 -0.82 -2.04
C GLU A 181 14.78 -1.88 -1.16
N THR A 182 15.82 -1.50 -0.41
CA THR A 182 16.52 -2.41 0.52
C THR A 182 15.67 -2.68 1.76
N HIS A 183 15.97 -3.76 2.50
CA HIS A 183 15.27 -4.04 3.76
C HIS A 183 15.48 -2.91 4.78
N TYR A 184 16.69 -2.33 4.82
CA TYR A 184 17.01 -1.19 5.67
C TYR A 184 16.15 0.02 5.31
N ASN A 185 16.09 0.40 4.03
CA ASN A 185 15.26 1.53 3.57
C ASN A 185 13.77 1.31 3.91
N TYR A 186 13.27 0.09 3.69
CA TYR A 186 11.89 -0.29 4.03
C TYR A 186 11.62 -0.15 5.53
N LEU A 187 12.47 -0.71 6.40
CA LEU A 187 12.32 -0.61 7.85
C LEU A 187 12.42 0.84 8.34
N CYS A 188 13.35 1.64 7.82
CA CYS A 188 13.48 3.07 8.14
C CYS A 188 12.20 3.84 7.82
N ARG A 189 11.67 3.70 6.59
CA ARG A 189 10.45 4.42 6.21
C ARG A 189 9.22 3.93 6.97
N MET A 190 9.14 2.62 7.23
CA MET A 190 8.01 2.04 7.96
C MET A 190 8.04 2.47 9.43
N ALA A 191 9.22 2.53 10.05
CA ALA A 191 9.37 3.03 11.41
C ALA A 191 8.90 4.49 11.52
N GLU A 192 9.40 5.38 10.63
CA GLU A 192 8.96 6.77 10.59
C GLU A 192 7.45 6.88 10.32
N ALA A 193 6.91 6.09 9.39
CA ALA A 193 5.51 6.20 8.97
C ALA A 193 4.52 5.68 10.03
N TYR A 194 4.90 4.69 10.82
CA TYR A 194 4.07 4.07 11.87
C TYR A 194 4.44 4.52 13.30
N GLY A 195 5.35 5.48 13.46
CA GLY A 195 5.73 6.01 14.77
C GLY A 195 6.60 5.07 15.60
N GLU A 196 7.28 4.12 14.97
CA GLU A 196 8.25 3.24 15.62
C GLU A 196 9.64 3.88 15.61
N GLN A 197 10.51 3.47 16.53
CA GLN A 197 11.92 3.86 16.53
C GLN A 197 12.74 2.72 15.94
N PHE A 198 13.70 3.05 15.08
CA PHE A 198 14.57 2.06 14.45
C PHE A 198 16.01 2.54 14.50
N TYR A 199 16.83 1.90 15.33
CA TYR A 199 18.25 2.26 15.48
C TYR A 199 19.05 1.10 16.10
N TYR A 200 20.36 1.12 15.88
CA TYR A 200 21.30 0.20 16.52
C TYR A 200 21.99 0.89 17.69
N ASP A 201 21.98 0.30 18.88
CA ASP A 201 22.62 0.92 20.07
C ASP A 201 24.13 0.64 20.16
N GLY A 202 24.65 -0.20 19.25
CA GLY A 202 26.02 -0.71 19.26
C GLY A 202 26.11 -2.19 19.60
N GLU A 203 25.07 -2.77 20.21
CA GLU A 203 25.00 -4.18 20.57
C GLU A 203 23.68 -4.79 20.09
N VAL A 204 22.56 -4.11 20.33
CA VAL A 204 21.20 -4.55 19.99
C VAL A 204 20.58 -3.66 18.92
N LEU A 205 19.94 -4.27 17.92
CA LEU A 205 19.08 -3.58 16.94
C LEU A 205 17.67 -3.45 17.50
N HIS A 206 17.19 -2.22 17.66
CA HIS A 206 15.86 -1.93 18.19
C HIS A 206 14.91 -1.54 17.07
N PHE A 207 13.73 -2.15 17.06
CA PHE A 207 12.60 -1.72 16.24
C PHE A 207 11.35 -1.60 17.14
N GLY A 208 10.76 -0.42 17.27
CA GLY A 208 9.54 -0.19 18.02
C GLY A 208 9.64 0.88 19.09
N ASN A 209 9.09 0.63 20.28
CA ASN A 209 9.22 1.53 21.43
C ASN A 209 10.68 1.67 21.89
N MET A 210 11.05 2.87 22.35
CA MET A 210 12.33 3.08 23.01
C MET A 210 12.51 2.11 24.19
N PRO A 211 13.69 1.50 24.35
CA PRO A 211 13.96 0.62 25.48
C PRO A 211 13.92 1.40 26.81
N PRO A 212 13.65 0.74 27.94
CA PRO A 212 13.76 1.35 29.26
C PRO A 212 15.14 1.97 29.45
N GLN A 213 15.17 3.21 29.93
CA GLN A 213 16.41 3.95 30.06
C GLN A 213 17.19 3.49 31.30
N ASN A 214 18.48 3.25 31.10
CA ASN A 214 19.42 2.97 32.18
C ASN A 214 19.64 4.23 33.06
N LYS A 215 20.26 4.05 34.23
CA LYS A 215 20.69 5.19 35.06
C LYS A 215 21.57 6.13 34.22
N ALA A 216 21.24 7.42 34.24
CA ALA A 216 21.93 8.42 33.44
C ALA A 216 23.42 8.49 33.79
N LEU A 217 24.24 8.70 32.77
CA LEU A 217 25.67 8.93 32.90
C LEU A 217 25.93 10.37 33.34
N GLU A 218 26.92 10.60 34.21
CA GLU A 218 27.26 11.95 34.65
C GLU A 218 28.35 12.56 33.75
N LEU A 219 27.95 13.55 32.96
CA LEU A 219 28.83 14.39 32.16
C LEU A 219 29.10 15.69 32.92
N VAL A 220 30.37 16.05 33.09
CA VAL A 220 30.80 17.21 33.86
C VAL A 220 31.80 18.00 33.03
N TYR A 221 31.37 19.19 32.61
CA TYR A 221 32.21 20.10 31.83
C TYR A 221 33.47 20.49 32.59
N GLY A 222 34.62 20.41 31.92
CA GLY A 222 35.94 20.66 32.50
C GLY A 222 36.49 19.48 33.31
N SER A 223 35.78 18.35 33.36
CA SER A 223 36.24 17.13 34.01
C SER A 223 36.32 15.96 33.01
N ASN A 224 35.18 15.45 32.55
CA ASN A 224 35.09 14.34 31.59
C ASN A 224 34.44 14.75 30.26
N VAL A 225 34.10 16.03 30.13
CA VAL A 225 33.55 16.67 28.92
C VAL A 225 34.27 17.99 28.63
N SER A 226 34.54 18.25 27.35
CA SER A 226 35.20 19.44 26.81
C SER A 226 34.49 19.94 25.55
N ASP A 227 34.83 21.15 25.09
CA ASP A 227 34.40 21.68 23.78
C ASP A 227 32.89 21.63 23.55
N VAL A 228 32.11 21.93 24.59
CA VAL A 228 30.64 21.80 24.54
C VAL A 228 30.04 22.89 23.66
N ASN A 229 29.28 22.48 22.66
CA ASN A 229 28.46 23.33 21.82
C ASN A 229 26.98 23.06 22.12
N VAL A 230 26.21 24.13 22.36
CA VAL A 230 24.77 24.08 22.64
C VAL A 230 24.05 24.90 21.59
N GLU A 231 23.17 24.27 20.83
CA GLU A 231 22.49 24.91 19.69
C GLU A 231 20.97 24.85 19.86
N LEU A 232 20.32 25.97 19.54
CA LEU A 232 18.88 26.05 19.31
C LEU A 232 18.66 26.22 17.81
N LYS A 233 17.83 25.37 17.22
CA LYS A 233 17.63 25.30 15.77
C LYS A 233 16.21 25.69 15.40
N ALA A 234 16.09 26.46 14.32
CA ALA A 234 14.81 26.69 13.67
C ALA A 234 14.49 25.47 12.79
N VAL A 235 13.44 24.72 13.15
CA VAL A 235 13.00 23.50 12.47
C VAL A 235 11.49 23.60 12.21
N HIS A 236 11.05 23.10 11.05
CA HIS A 236 9.62 23.02 10.75
C HIS A 236 8.98 21.88 11.56
N ILE A 237 8.24 22.24 12.61
CA ILE A 237 7.62 21.30 13.58
C ILE A 237 6.10 21.13 13.36
N LYS A 238 5.56 21.56 12.23
CA LYS A 238 4.11 21.55 11.95
C LYS A 238 3.74 20.68 10.74
N PRO A 239 4.06 19.36 10.73
CA PRO A 239 3.50 18.47 9.73
C PRO A 239 1.98 18.42 9.86
N SER A 240 1.28 18.37 8.74
CA SER A 240 -0.17 18.15 8.71
C SER A 240 -0.48 17.06 7.71
N PHE A 241 -1.09 15.96 8.15
CA PHE A 241 -1.40 14.85 7.26
C PHE A 241 -2.91 14.70 7.02
N TYR A 242 -3.24 14.24 5.83
CA TYR A 242 -4.59 13.80 5.49
C TYR A 242 -4.56 12.48 4.74
N GLY A 243 -5.69 11.79 4.74
CA GLY A 243 -5.89 10.54 4.02
C GLY A 243 -7.30 10.43 3.47
N TYR A 244 -7.57 9.31 2.81
CA TYR A 244 -8.90 8.99 2.32
C TYR A 244 -9.12 7.47 2.40
N ASN A 245 -10.13 7.08 3.16
CA ASN A 245 -10.60 5.70 3.19
C ASN A 245 -11.68 5.52 2.12
N SER A 246 -11.31 4.85 1.03
CA SER A 246 -12.24 4.62 -0.06
C SER A 246 -13.32 3.57 0.24
N SER A 247 -13.12 2.73 1.25
CA SER A 247 -14.08 1.71 1.67
C SER A 247 -15.30 2.32 2.35
N SER A 248 -15.10 3.39 3.12
CA SER A 248 -16.14 4.14 3.83
C SER A 248 -16.46 5.50 3.20
N ASN A 249 -15.79 5.86 2.11
CA ASN A 249 -15.85 7.20 1.49
C ASN A 249 -15.60 8.34 2.50
N ALA A 250 -14.58 8.18 3.35
CA ALA A 250 -14.28 9.13 4.42
C ALA A 250 -12.94 9.83 4.17
N LYS A 251 -12.92 11.17 4.28
CA LYS A 251 -11.67 11.92 4.43
C LYS A 251 -11.13 11.64 5.82
N LEU A 252 -9.85 11.35 5.90
CA LEU A 252 -9.13 11.14 7.15
C LEU A 252 -8.27 12.36 7.44
N SER A 253 -8.23 12.77 8.68
CA SER A 253 -7.48 13.94 9.11
C SER A 253 -6.89 13.75 10.49
N SER A 254 -5.89 14.54 10.80
CA SER A 254 -5.33 14.68 12.13
C SER A 254 -5.57 16.09 12.67
N GLY A 255 -5.74 16.19 13.98
CA GLY A 255 -5.63 17.46 14.70
C GLY A 255 -4.16 17.83 14.93
N GLU A 256 -3.90 18.81 15.79
CA GLU A 256 -2.54 19.12 16.22
C GLU A 256 -1.95 17.99 17.08
N THR A 257 -0.67 17.68 16.87
CA THR A 257 0.08 16.64 17.59
C THR A 257 1.32 17.23 18.26
N PRO A 258 1.15 18.07 19.30
CA PRO A 258 2.27 18.77 19.93
C PRO A 258 3.19 17.81 20.69
N ILE A 259 4.50 18.06 20.61
CA ILE A 259 5.51 17.26 21.30
C ILE A 259 5.93 17.96 22.60
N LYS A 260 5.97 17.19 23.69
CA LYS A 260 6.32 17.71 25.01
C LYS A 260 7.82 17.61 25.25
N HIS A 261 8.44 18.75 25.54
CA HIS A 261 9.82 18.83 26.06
C HIS A 261 9.81 19.14 27.56
N VAL A 262 10.68 18.45 28.31
CA VAL A 262 10.87 18.66 29.76
C VAL A 262 11.99 19.67 30.04
N GLY A 263 13.13 19.56 29.33
CA GLY A 263 14.24 20.50 29.48
C GLY A 263 13.88 21.93 29.05
N ASN A 264 14.24 22.92 29.87
CA ASN A 264 13.83 24.32 29.67
C ASN A 264 14.24 24.88 28.30
N LEU A 265 15.50 24.72 27.89
CA LEU A 265 15.97 25.24 26.60
C LEU A 265 15.32 24.56 25.41
N ALA A 266 15.20 23.23 25.44
CA ALA A 266 14.52 22.49 24.37
C ALA A 266 13.04 22.90 24.27
N LYS A 267 12.36 23.07 25.40
CA LYS A 267 10.99 23.58 25.46
C LYS A 267 10.88 25.00 24.88
N THR A 268 11.78 25.90 25.25
CA THR A 268 11.82 27.26 24.71
C THR A 268 12.11 27.27 23.21
N ALA A 269 13.05 26.46 22.73
CA ALA A 269 13.35 26.33 21.30
C ALA A 269 12.14 25.81 20.52
N TYR A 270 11.47 24.77 21.02
CA TYR A 270 10.25 24.23 20.43
C TYR A 270 9.14 25.29 20.35
N GLN A 271 8.89 26.03 21.43
CA GLN A 271 7.87 27.10 21.47
C GLN A 271 8.23 28.28 20.56
N ASN A 272 9.50 28.67 20.50
CA ASN A 272 9.94 29.76 19.62
C ASN A 272 9.79 29.40 18.14
N ASN A 273 9.89 28.11 17.78
CA ASN A 273 9.68 27.64 16.41
C ASN A 273 8.25 27.89 15.89
N ASP A 274 7.24 27.94 16.76
CA ASP A 274 5.86 28.19 16.36
C ASP A 274 5.67 29.53 15.65
N GLY A 275 6.49 30.54 16.00
CA GLY A 275 6.47 31.86 15.38
C GLY A 275 7.33 31.99 14.12
N ILE A 276 8.27 31.06 13.91
CA ILE A 276 9.22 31.10 12.77
C ILE A 276 8.56 30.47 11.54
N PHE A 277 8.17 29.21 11.62
CA PHE A 277 7.53 28.49 10.52
C PHE A 277 6.02 28.43 10.75
N LYS A 278 5.29 29.36 10.14
CA LYS A 278 3.86 29.54 10.37
C LYS A 278 2.97 28.56 9.60
N THR A 279 3.36 28.21 8.37
CA THR A 279 2.54 27.40 7.46
C THR A 279 2.68 25.92 7.78
N PRO A 280 1.59 25.20 8.11
CA PRO A 280 1.63 23.74 8.24
C PRO A 280 2.05 23.07 6.93
N ALA A 281 2.85 22.01 7.03
CA ALA A 281 3.25 21.21 5.89
C ALA A 281 2.17 20.17 5.57
N LEU A 282 1.10 20.60 4.89
CA LEU A 282 -0.01 19.73 4.51
C LEU A 282 0.40 18.72 3.43
N GLN A 283 0.36 17.44 3.75
CA GLN A 283 0.78 16.33 2.89
C GLN A 283 -0.17 15.14 3.03
N VAL A 284 -0.14 14.23 2.05
CA VAL A 284 -0.82 12.94 2.20
C VAL A 284 -0.05 12.11 3.22
N ALA A 285 -0.76 11.41 4.12
CA ALA A 285 -0.12 10.51 5.07
C ALA A 285 0.84 9.53 4.34
N PRO A 286 1.99 9.15 4.92
CA PRO A 286 2.97 8.27 4.29
C PRO A 286 2.57 6.78 4.30
N ILE A 287 1.31 6.47 4.64
CA ILE A 287 0.76 5.11 4.74
C ILE A 287 -0.61 5.03 4.08
N LYS A 288 -1.09 3.82 3.75
CA LYS A 288 -2.50 3.61 3.40
C LYS A 288 -3.35 3.60 4.68
N ALA A 289 -3.64 4.80 5.19
CA ALA A 289 -4.47 5.01 6.37
C ALA A 289 -5.89 4.45 6.18
N ALA A 290 -6.37 3.68 7.14
CA ALA A 290 -7.74 3.18 7.21
C ALA A 290 -8.60 4.04 8.17
N THR A 291 -7.98 4.66 9.17
CA THR A 291 -8.65 5.45 10.21
C THR A 291 -7.93 6.79 10.46
N ASP A 292 -8.61 7.73 11.12
CA ASP A 292 -7.98 9.00 11.55
C ASP A 292 -6.79 8.75 12.49
N MET A 293 -6.86 7.69 13.31
CA MET A 293 -5.76 7.32 14.22
C MET A 293 -4.47 6.99 13.46
N ASP A 294 -4.58 6.39 12.27
CA ASP A 294 -3.41 6.09 11.43
C ASP A 294 -2.72 7.38 10.97
N VAL A 295 -3.51 8.38 10.59
CA VAL A 295 -3.02 9.70 10.20
C VAL A 295 -2.37 10.42 11.38
N VAL A 296 -3.01 10.34 12.57
CA VAL A 296 -2.47 10.89 13.82
C VAL A 296 -1.14 10.25 14.20
N ILE A 297 -1.00 8.93 14.06
CA ILE A 297 0.25 8.20 14.33
C ILE A 297 1.37 8.69 13.43
N SER A 298 1.15 8.72 12.11
CA SER A 298 2.18 9.22 11.18
C SER A 298 2.55 10.68 11.46
N GLN A 299 1.56 11.54 11.73
CA GLN A 299 1.82 12.96 11.99
C GLN A 299 2.59 13.15 13.30
N THR A 300 2.21 12.42 14.35
CA THR A 300 2.91 12.44 15.65
C THR A 300 4.35 11.98 15.50
N SER A 301 4.60 10.95 14.69
CA SER A 301 5.94 10.46 14.39
C SER A 301 6.82 11.53 13.74
N THR A 302 6.35 12.12 12.64
CA THR A 302 7.09 13.17 11.93
C THR A 302 7.23 14.45 12.76
N ALA A 303 6.23 14.80 13.55
CA ALA A 303 6.33 15.92 14.48
C ALA A 303 7.38 15.64 15.56
N GLY A 304 7.40 14.42 16.11
CA GLY A 304 8.37 13.95 17.11
C GLY A 304 9.81 13.97 16.62
N SER A 305 10.06 13.40 15.43
CA SER A 305 11.39 13.33 14.83
C SER A 305 11.95 14.72 14.47
N LYS A 306 11.07 15.68 14.15
CA LYS A 306 11.42 17.09 13.93
C LYS A 306 11.58 17.88 15.24
N ALA A 307 10.74 17.61 16.23
CA ALA A 307 10.76 18.30 17.51
C ALA A 307 12.08 18.10 18.26
N VAL A 308 12.70 16.92 18.14
CA VAL A 308 13.98 16.65 18.79
C VAL A 308 15.16 17.38 18.16
N GLU A 309 15.04 17.84 16.91
CA GLU A 309 16.10 18.58 16.21
C GLU A 309 16.20 20.06 16.66
N VAL A 310 15.22 20.59 17.40
CA VAL A 310 15.19 22.00 17.83
C VAL A 310 16.29 22.36 18.84
N PHE A 311 16.87 21.35 19.50
CA PHE A 311 17.90 21.51 20.51
C PHE A 311 18.92 20.38 20.41
N THR A 312 20.18 20.74 20.20
CA THR A 312 21.29 19.79 20.14
C THR A 312 22.44 20.24 21.02
N VAL A 313 23.09 19.26 21.66
CA VAL A 313 24.32 19.47 22.43
C VAL A 313 25.38 18.53 21.88
N SER A 314 26.57 19.05 21.60
CA SER A 314 27.72 18.24 21.21
C SER A 314 28.94 18.60 22.04
N GLY A 315 29.94 17.73 22.07
CA GLY A 315 31.19 18.00 22.77
C GLY A 315 32.18 16.85 22.69
N GLY A 316 33.39 17.10 23.19
CA GLY A 316 34.38 16.07 23.48
C GLY A 316 34.09 15.37 24.80
N THR A 317 34.47 14.10 24.91
CA THR A 317 34.37 13.35 26.16
C THR A 317 35.54 12.38 26.35
N THR A 318 35.85 12.08 27.60
CA THR A 318 36.81 11.06 28.00
C THR A 318 36.14 9.79 28.52
N ILE A 319 34.80 9.71 28.50
CA ILE A 319 34.02 8.53 28.86
C ILE A 319 33.89 7.60 27.64
N PRO A 320 34.43 6.35 27.68
CA PRO A 320 34.39 5.42 26.55
C PRO A 320 33.12 4.56 26.47
N PHE A 321 32.09 4.89 27.25
CA PHE A 321 30.88 4.06 27.41
C PHE A 321 29.60 4.73 26.92
N LEU A 322 29.70 5.92 26.29
CA LEU A 322 28.55 6.52 25.60
C LEU A 322 28.18 5.67 24.38
N TYR A 323 26.88 5.61 24.06
CA TYR A 323 26.37 4.93 22.87
C TYR A 323 25.03 5.55 22.41
N PRO A 324 24.64 5.41 21.14
CA PRO A 324 23.37 5.92 20.65
C PRO A 324 22.17 5.42 21.46
N GLY A 325 21.27 6.33 21.84
CA GLY A 325 20.09 6.05 22.67
C GLY A 325 20.33 6.01 24.17
N CYS A 326 21.58 6.07 24.66
CA CYS A 326 21.86 6.20 26.09
C CYS A 326 21.58 7.62 26.60
N VAL A 327 21.25 7.74 27.89
CA VAL A 327 20.97 9.03 28.53
C VAL A 327 22.10 9.47 29.47
N ALA A 328 22.31 10.79 29.52
CA ALA A 328 23.32 11.40 30.37
C ALA A 328 22.84 12.72 30.97
N ASP A 329 23.13 12.95 32.24
CA ASP A 329 22.96 14.24 32.90
C ASP A 329 24.23 15.06 32.70
N ILE A 330 24.11 16.24 32.10
CA ILE A 330 25.24 17.14 31.89
C ILE A 330 25.24 18.26 32.95
N ASN A 331 26.41 18.46 33.56
CA ASN A 331 26.69 19.52 34.51
C ASN A 331 27.64 20.54 33.85
N MET A 332 27.22 21.79 33.82
CA MET A 332 27.97 22.89 33.21
C MET A 332 28.55 23.79 34.30
N ARG A 333 29.67 24.46 34.00
CA ARG A 333 30.31 25.40 34.92
C ARG A 333 29.38 26.60 35.18
N LYS A 334 29.23 26.99 36.44
CA LYS A 334 28.55 28.23 36.81
C LYS A 334 29.44 29.42 36.45
N THR A 335 28.84 30.49 35.96
CA THR A 335 29.52 31.77 35.67
C THR A 335 30.33 32.23 36.89
N ASP A 336 31.56 32.67 36.65
CA ASP A 336 32.47 33.23 37.66
C ASP A 336 32.83 32.33 38.86
N THR A 337 32.60 31.01 38.77
CA THR A 337 33.03 30.06 39.80
C THR A 337 33.72 28.83 39.21
N ASN A 338 34.37 28.04 40.05
CA ASN A 338 34.90 26.72 39.68
C ASN A 338 33.90 25.58 39.94
N GLN A 339 32.66 25.91 40.33
CA GLN A 339 31.61 24.92 40.58
C GLN A 339 30.83 24.62 39.31
N THR A 340 30.35 23.39 39.19
CA THR A 340 29.37 23.01 38.18
C THR A 340 27.96 22.96 38.78
N SER A 341 26.96 23.06 37.92
CA SER A 341 25.55 22.81 38.25
C SER A 341 24.90 22.01 37.13
N TYR A 342 23.87 21.27 37.50
CA TYR A 342 23.02 20.55 36.55
C TYR A 342 22.52 21.50 35.46
N PHE A 343 22.70 21.08 34.21
CA PHE A 343 22.23 21.82 33.04
C PHE A 343 20.99 21.15 32.46
N THR A 344 21.11 19.93 31.96
CA THR A 344 19.98 19.20 31.39
C THR A 344 20.28 17.70 31.24
N LYS A 345 19.25 16.93 30.90
CA LYS A 345 19.36 15.51 30.58
C LYS A 345 19.31 15.32 29.07
N LEU A 346 20.29 14.58 28.57
CA LEU A 346 20.56 14.39 27.15
C LEU A 346 20.40 12.92 26.76
N MET A 347 20.04 12.68 25.50
CA MET A 347 20.09 11.37 24.86
C MET A 347 21.07 11.44 23.69
N MET A 348 22.06 10.55 23.69
CA MET A 348 23.09 10.52 22.65
C MET A 348 22.48 10.07 21.31
N THR A 349 22.71 10.84 20.26
CA THR A 349 22.30 10.52 18.89
C THR A 349 23.48 10.06 18.05
N GLU A 350 24.67 10.60 18.30
CA GLU A 350 25.91 10.17 17.66
C GLU A 350 27.05 10.10 18.67
N VAL A 351 27.93 9.12 18.50
CA VAL A 351 29.14 8.97 19.32
C VAL A 351 30.29 8.51 18.44
N ILE A 352 31.45 9.16 18.60
CA ILE A 352 32.70 8.78 17.96
C ILE A 352 33.69 8.40 19.05
N HIS A 353 34.29 7.22 18.91
CA HIS A 353 35.32 6.69 19.79
C HIS A 353 36.60 6.50 19.01
N GLU A 354 37.72 6.97 19.55
CA GLU A 354 39.06 6.67 19.05
C GLU A 354 39.94 6.20 20.21
N VAL A 355 40.62 5.06 20.02
CA VAL A 355 41.55 4.46 20.98
C VAL A 355 42.85 4.11 20.27
N ASP A 356 43.99 4.53 20.82
CA ASP A 356 45.33 4.16 20.32
C ASP A 356 45.92 2.92 21.03
N ALA A 357 47.06 2.44 20.55
CA ALA A 357 47.78 1.29 21.11
C ALA A 357 48.19 1.46 22.58
N LEU A 358 48.31 2.69 23.08
CA LEU A 358 48.63 2.99 24.48
C LEU A 358 47.36 3.02 25.35
N GLY A 359 46.18 2.91 24.75
CA GLY A 359 44.88 3.00 25.41
C GLY A 359 44.44 4.43 25.67
N ARG A 360 45.01 5.44 25.00
CA ARG A 360 44.51 6.82 25.07
C ARG A 360 43.20 6.88 24.31
N TYR A 361 42.17 7.38 24.98
CA TYR A 361 40.83 7.52 24.42
C TYR A 361 40.48 8.97 24.15
N THR A 362 39.88 9.22 22.99
CA THR A 362 39.20 10.48 22.67
C THR A 362 37.80 10.17 22.16
N GLY A 363 36.79 10.77 22.79
CA GLY A 363 35.41 10.65 22.41
C GLY A 363 34.83 11.97 21.90
N ARG A 364 33.85 11.90 21.02
CA ARG A 364 32.94 13.00 20.70
C ARG A 364 31.51 12.51 20.71
N PHE A 365 30.58 13.36 21.08
CA PHE A 365 29.15 13.03 21.07
C PHE A 365 28.31 14.17 20.48
N GLU A 366 27.16 13.79 19.94
CA GLU A 366 26.02 14.66 19.68
C GLU A 366 24.80 14.09 20.40
N ALA A 367 23.95 14.96 20.93
CA ALA A 367 22.82 14.58 21.74
C ALA A 367 21.65 15.55 21.60
N ILE A 368 20.44 15.03 21.86
CA ILE A 368 19.18 15.77 21.95
C ILE A 368 18.67 15.75 23.40
N ALA A 369 17.59 16.48 23.69
CA ALA A 369 16.89 16.32 24.96
C ALA A 369 16.24 14.92 25.08
N SER A 370 16.39 14.23 26.21
CA SER A 370 15.99 12.82 26.35
C SER A 370 14.48 12.55 26.46
N ASP A 371 13.68 13.57 26.81
CA ASP A 371 12.38 13.34 27.44
C ASP A 371 11.19 13.39 26.47
N THR A 372 11.43 13.39 25.16
CA THR A 372 10.38 13.42 24.14
C THR A 372 9.86 12.02 23.78
N GLY A 373 10.69 10.99 23.94
CA GLY A 373 10.39 9.62 23.49
C GLY A 373 10.62 9.38 21.99
N PHE A 374 11.23 10.34 21.29
CA PHE A 374 11.55 10.27 19.86
C PHE A 374 13.06 10.41 19.64
N ILE A 375 13.54 9.82 18.54
CA ILE A 375 14.87 10.09 17.98
C ILE A 375 14.75 10.81 16.63
N PRO A 376 15.83 11.43 16.14
CA PRO A 376 15.84 12.03 14.80
C PRO A 376 15.47 11.01 13.73
N LYS A 377 14.79 11.49 12.68
CA LYS A 377 14.32 10.67 11.56
C LYS A 377 15.50 9.88 10.93
N PRO A 378 15.38 8.56 10.71
CA PRO A 378 16.39 7.79 9.99
C PRO A 378 16.48 8.21 8.53
N ASP A 379 17.64 8.03 7.90
CA ASP A 379 17.82 8.40 6.50
C ASP A 379 17.22 7.32 5.58
N PHE A 380 16.26 7.70 4.73
CA PHE A 380 15.63 6.81 3.75
C PHE A 380 15.10 7.57 2.54
N THR A 381 14.85 6.82 1.46
CA THR A 381 14.20 7.27 0.24
C THR A 381 12.79 6.68 0.14
N VAL A 382 11.83 7.47 -0.34
CA VAL A 382 10.46 6.99 -0.52
C VAL A 382 10.36 6.26 -1.87
N PRO A 383 9.93 4.98 -1.91
CA PRO A 383 9.78 4.25 -3.17
C PRO A 383 8.65 4.83 -4.01
N VAL A 384 8.84 4.82 -5.34
CA VAL A 384 7.84 5.27 -6.32
C VAL A 384 7.39 4.07 -7.15
N ALA A 385 6.14 3.65 -6.95
CA ALA A 385 5.54 2.54 -7.67
C ALA A 385 5.04 2.98 -9.05
N GLN A 386 5.37 2.20 -10.07
CA GLN A 386 4.92 2.40 -11.45
C GLN A 386 3.79 1.41 -11.78
N PRO A 387 2.91 1.72 -12.75
CA PRO A 387 1.89 0.79 -13.19
C PRO A 387 2.47 -0.56 -13.60
N GLN A 388 1.83 -1.64 -13.17
CA GLN A 388 2.29 -3.01 -13.38
C GLN A 388 1.13 -3.91 -13.78
N ILE A 389 1.45 -5.00 -14.47
CA ILE A 389 0.48 -6.06 -14.76
C ILE A 389 0.27 -6.91 -13.50
N ALA A 390 -0.95 -7.38 -13.30
CA ALA A 390 -1.30 -8.37 -12.29
C ALA A 390 -2.39 -9.32 -12.82
N THR A 391 -2.52 -10.48 -12.18
CA THR A 391 -3.59 -11.44 -12.45
C THR A 391 -4.67 -11.34 -11.38
N VAL A 392 -5.94 -11.33 -11.77
CA VAL A 392 -7.07 -11.34 -10.85
C VAL A 392 -7.18 -12.70 -10.16
N ILE A 393 -7.16 -12.71 -8.82
CA ILE A 393 -7.22 -13.93 -8.01
C ILE A 393 -8.62 -14.14 -7.42
N SER A 394 -9.30 -13.08 -7.03
CA SER A 394 -10.70 -13.15 -6.55
C SER A 394 -11.45 -11.87 -6.90
N ASN A 395 -12.70 -12.04 -7.31
CA ASN A 395 -13.68 -10.97 -7.50
C ASN A 395 -14.87 -11.08 -6.54
N THR A 396 -14.79 -11.96 -5.54
CA THR A 396 -15.83 -12.14 -4.51
C THR A 396 -15.58 -11.17 -3.35
N ASP A 397 -15.88 -9.89 -3.57
CA ASP A 397 -15.70 -8.83 -2.56
C ASP A 397 -16.69 -8.98 -1.39
N PRO A 398 -16.23 -9.25 -0.15
CA PRO A 398 -17.11 -9.41 1.01
C PRO A 398 -17.92 -8.16 1.37
N GLN A 399 -17.53 -6.98 0.88
CA GLN A 399 -18.25 -5.73 1.11
C GLN A 399 -19.07 -5.27 -0.10
N GLU A 400 -19.13 -6.08 -1.17
CA GLU A 400 -19.94 -5.81 -2.36
C GLU A 400 -19.61 -4.46 -3.05
N GLN A 401 -18.35 -4.01 -2.99
CA GLN A 401 -17.92 -2.72 -3.54
C GLN A 401 -17.31 -2.84 -4.95
N GLY A 402 -17.40 -4.01 -5.58
CA GLY A 402 -16.81 -4.27 -6.90
C GLY A 402 -15.28 -4.27 -6.91
N ARG A 403 -14.65 -4.59 -5.76
CA ARG A 403 -13.19 -4.71 -5.63
C ARG A 403 -12.73 -6.10 -6.04
N VAL A 404 -11.44 -6.22 -6.34
CA VAL A 404 -10.81 -7.51 -6.65
C VAL A 404 -9.53 -7.68 -5.82
N THR A 405 -9.11 -8.91 -5.60
CA THR A 405 -7.72 -9.20 -5.21
C THR A 405 -6.93 -9.55 -6.46
N VAL A 406 -5.70 -9.08 -6.52
CA VAL A 406 -4.78 -9.38 -7.63
C VAL A 406 -3.48 -9.95 -7.09
N ARG A 407 -2.73 -10.63 -7.95
CA ARG A 407 -1.38 -11.09 -7.71
C ARG A 407 -0.46 -10.49 -8.77
N PHE A 408 0.51 -9.70 -8.34
CA PHE A 408 1.58 -9.21 -9.21
C PHE A 408 2.54 -10.35 -9.59
N ASP A 409 3.25 -10.23 -10.71
CA ASP A 409 4.15 -11.29 -11.20
C ASP A 409 5.30 -11.63 -10.23
N TRP A 410 5.70 -10.67 -9.38
CA TRP A 410 6.72 -10.86 -8.35
C TRP A 410 6.16 -11.47 -7.05
N GLN A 411 4.84 -11.57 -6.89
CA GLN A 411 4.22 -12.27 -5.76
C GLN A 411 4.08 -13.76 -6.08
N LEU A 412 4.69 -14.64 -5.29
CA LEU A 412 4.60 -16.09 -5.50
C LEU A 412 3.24 -16.64 -5.05
N ASN A 413 2.97 -16.57 -3.74
CA ASN A 413 1.75 -17.12 -3.13
C ASN A 413 0.86 -16.05 -2.48
N ASP A 414 1.37 -14.81 -2.37
CA ASP A 414 0.65 -13.70 -1.78
C ASP A 414 -0.24 -12.98 -2.80
N THR A 415 -1.18 -12.19 -2.29
CA THR A 415 -2.07 -11.34 -3.09
C THR A 415 -2.17 -9.96 -2.46
N THR A 416 -2.73 -9.00 -3.19
CA THR A 416 -3.20 -7.76 -2.56
C THR A 416 -4.37 -8.04 -1.61
N ASN A 417 -4.68 -7.06 -0.76
CA ASN A 417 -6.03 -6.97 -0.18
C ASN A 417 -7.05 -6.65 -1.29
N PHE A 418 -8.35 -6.64 -1.00
CA PHE A 418 -9.34 -6.16 -1.97
C PHE A 418 -9.04 -4.70 -2.36
N ILE A 419 -8.78 -4.47 -3.65
CA ILE A 419 -8.39 -3.19 -4.22
C ILE A 419 -9.47 -2.68 -5.17
N ARG A 420 -9.61 -1.35 -5.23
CA ARG A 420 -10.59 -0.70 -6.09
C ARG A 420 -10.27 -0.90 -7.56
N MET A 421 -11.31 -0.74 -8.36
CA MET A 421 -11.19 -0.66 -9.80
C MET A 421 -11.59 0.72 -10.31
N MET A 422 -10.89 1.17 -11.33
CA MET A 422 -11.28 2.30 -12.16
C MET A 422 -12.35 1.82 -13.14
N ALA A 423 -13.43 2.59 -13.26
CA ALA A 423 -14.48 2.37 -14.24
C ALA A 423 -14.60 3.60 -15.17
N PRO A 424 -15.01 3.42 -16.44
CA PRO A 424 -15.21 4.54 -17.37
C PRO A 424 -16.21 5.61 -16.89
N ASP A 425 -17.26 5.20 -16.17
CA ASP A 425 -18.23 6.07 -15.50
C ASP A 425 -18.60 5.42 -14.16
N ALA A 426 -18.42 6.15 -13.08
CA ALA A 426 -18.70 5.71 -11.72
C ALA A 426 -19.24 6.88 -10.90
N GLY A 427 -20.53 6.82 -10.52
CA GLY A 427 -21.13 7.86 -9.70
C GLY A 427 -22.56 7.55 -9.29
N GLY A 428 -22.99 8.10 -8.16
CA GLY A 428 -24.38 8.09 -7.71
C GLY A 428 -25.08 9.43 -7.94
N THR A 429 -26.38 9.46 -7.69
CA THR A 429 -27.22 10.68 -7.60
C THR A 429 -28.12 10.58 -6.37
N ASP A 430 -28.88 11.63 -6.06
CA ASP A 430 -29.88 11.60 -4.98
C ASP A 430 -30.98 10.55 -5.22
N GLN A 431 -31.19 10.13 -6.48
CA GLN A 431 -32.19 9.13 -6.87
C GLN A 431 -31.59 7.72 -6.99
N ILE A 432 -30.30 7.62 -7.31
CA ILE A 432 -29.56 6.37 -7.48
C ILE A 432 -28.36 6.41 -6.55
N THR A 433 -28.52 5.87 -5.35
CA THR A 433 -27.49 5.90 -4.30
C THR A 433 -26.34 4.91 -4.54
N GLN A 434 -26.48 4.01 -5.51
CA GLN A 434 -25.44 3.07 -5.98
C GLN A 434 -24.93 3.47 -7.37
N ASN A 435 -23.99 2.72 -7.95
CA ASN A 435 -23.35 3.11 -9.21
C ASN A 435 -24.36 3.28 -10.36
N ARG A 436 -24.52 4.52 -10.83
CA ARG A 436 -25.05 4.89 -12.14
C ARG A 436 -23.84 4.99 -13.08
N GLY A 437 -23.49 3.90 -13.74
CA GLY A 437 -22.30 3.86 -14.58
C GLY A 437 -21.99 2.47 -15.12
N TYR A 438 -20.73 2.23 -15.47
CA TYR A 438 -20.28 0.97 -16.04
C TYR A 438 -19.80 0.02 -14.94
N VAL A 439 -20.36 -1.20 -14.89
CA VAL A 439 -19.93 -2.26 -13.97
C VAL A 439 -19.63 -3.51 -14.78
N ALA A 440 -18.34 -3.76 -15.01
CA ALA A 440 -17.83 -5.04 -15.49
C ALA A 440 -16.58 -5.39 -14.67
N VAL A 441 -16.78 -6.23 -13.66
CA VAL A 441 -15.68 -6.71 -12.82
C VAL A 441 -14.94 -7.82 -13.57
N PRO A 442 -13.60 -7.73 -13.74
CA PRO A 442 -12.79 -8.79 -14.31
C PRO A 442 -13.05 -10.15 -13.66
N GLU A 443 -12.90 -11.19 -14.46
CA GLU A 443 -13.04 -12.57 -14.04
C GLU A 443 -11.75 -13.06 -13.38
N VAL A 444 -11.85 -14.11 -12.57
CA VAL A 444 -10.67 -14.77 -12.00
C VAL A 444 -9.80 -15.32 -13.13
N GLY A 445 -8.51 -15.00 -13.10
CA GLY A 445 -7.54 -15.33 -14.14
C GLY A 445 -7.33 -14.24 -15.18
N ASP A 446 -8.15 -13.19 -15.21
CA ASP A 446 -7.95 -12.08 -16.13
C ASP A 446 -6.67 -11.30 -15.79
N GLN A 447 -6.00 -10.84 -16.84
CA GLN A 447 -4.86 -9.94 -16.72
C GLN A 447 -5.36 -8.49 -16.64
N VAL A 448 -4.85 -7.73 -15.68
CA VAL A 448 -5.21 -6.32 -15.45
C VAL A 448 -3.97 -5.45 -15.33
N MET A 449 -4.11 -4.17 -15.69
CA MET A 449 -3.13 -3.14 -15.36
C MET A 449 -3.48 -2.54 -14.00
N VAL A 450 -2.51 -2.46 -13.09
CA VAL A 450 -2.67 -1.93 -11.74
C VAL A 450 -1.85 -0.65 -11.61
N GLY A 451 -2.52 0.42 -11.23
CA GLY A 451 -1.90 1.70 -10.88
C GLY A 451 -1.78 1.86 -9.36
N PHE A 452 -1.05 2.90 -8.93
CA PHE A 452 -0.80 3.17 -7.52
C PHE A 452 -1.20 4.61 -7.19
N VAL A 453 -2.13 4.81 -6.26
CA VAL A 453 -2.59 6.16 -5.90
C VAL A 453 -1.42 6.93 -5.28
N HIS A 454 -1.11 8.10 -5.84
CA HIS A 454 0.08 8.90 -5.50
C HIS A 454 1.42 8.16 -5.72
N ASN A 455 1.45 7.17 -6.61
CA ASN A 455 2.61 6.30 -6.85
C ASN A 455 3.11 5.58 -5.58
N HIS A 456 2.24 5.39 -4.58
CA HIS A 456 2.59 4.74 -3.33
C HIS A 456 2.38 3.23 -3.44
N PRO A 457 3.40 2.38 -3.16
CA PRO A 457 3.32 0.92 -3.37
C PRO A 457 2.19 0.25 -2.59
N ASP A 458 1.86 0.77 -1.41
CA ASP A 458 0.77 0.24 -0.58
C ASP A 458 -0.64 0.62 -1.07
N ARG A 459 -0.78 1.41 -2.14
CA ARG A 459 -2.08 1.92 -2.65
C ARG A 459 -2.43 1.44 -4.07
N PRO A 460 -2.40 0.13 -4.35
CA PRO A 460 -2.77 -0.38 -5.66
C PRO A 460 -4.27 -0.21 -5.95
N PHE A 461 -4.61 0.00 -7.22
CA PHE A 461 -5.96 -0.05 -7.78
C PHE A 461 -5.90 -0.55 -9.24
N VAL A 462 -6.93 -1.27 -9.68
CA VAL A 462 -7.01 -1.74 -11.07
C VAL A 462 -7.38 -0.58 -11.98
N MET A 463 -6.58 -0.31 -13.02
CA MET A 463 -6.86 0.69 -14.05
C MET A 463 -7.80 0.15 -15.13
N GLY A 464 -7.71 -1.15 -15.44
CA GLY A 464 -8.54 -1.81 -16.44
C GLY A 464 -8.00 -3.19 -16.84
N GLY A 465 -8.77 -3.93 -17.61
CA GLY A 465 -8.35 -5.20 -18.21
C GLY A 465 -7.27 -4.98 -19.28
N MET A 466 -6.34 -5.92 -19.39
CA MET A 466 -5.25 -5.90 -20.36
C MET A 466 -5.34 -7.14 -21.25
N PHE A 467 -5.45 -6.94 -22.56
CA PHE A 467 -5.39 -8.04 -23.51
C PHE A 467 -3.99 -8.64 -23.57
N HIS A 468 -3.93 -9.95 -23.79
CA HIS A 468 -2.69 -10.66 -24.12
C HIS A 468 -2.95 -11.64 -25.26
N GLY A 469 -1.90 -12.30 -25.79
CA GLY A 469 -2.01 -13.17 -26.97
C GLY A 469 -2.98 -14.37 -26.85
N GLY A 470 -3.51 -14.65 -25.65
CA GLY A 470 -4.52 -15.69 -25.43
C GLY A 470 -5.97 -15.18 -25.40
N THR A 471 -6.18 -13.87 -25.20
CA THR A 471 -7.52 -13.25 -25.04
C THR A 471 -7.80 -12.16 -26.08
N ALA A 472 -6.77 -11.67 -26.76
CA ALA A 472 -6.89 -10.66 -27.81
C ALA A 472 -7.57 -11.24 -29.07
N MET A 473 -8.88 -11.09 -29.18
CA MET A 473 -9.67 -11.42 -30.37
C MET A 473 -10.65 -10.26 -30.63
N GLY A 474 -10.30 -9.34 -31.53
CA GLY A 474 -11.13 -8.16 -31.80
C GLY A 474 -10.64 -7.35 -33.01
N GLY A 475 -11.47 -6.42 -33.48
CA GLY A 475 -11.16 -5.51 -34.59
C GLY A 475 -11.35 -6.10 -35.98
N GLY A 476 -10.82 -7.28 -36.26
CA GLY A 476 -10.79 -7.84 -37.62
C GLY A 476 -9.99 -6.97 -38.60
N VAL A 477 -10.04 -7.28 -39.90
CA VAL A 477 -9.34 -6.50 -40.94
C VAL A 477 -9.84 -5.04 -40.92
N ASN A 478 -8.96 -4.05 -40.95
CA ASN A 478 -9.34 -2.63 -40.88
C ASN A 478 -10.14 -2.20 -39.62
N ASN A 479 -10.10 -2.97 -38.52
CA ASN A 479 -10.85 -2.66 -37.30
C ASN A 479 -12.38 -2.49 -37.53
N HIS A 480 -12.93 -3.18 -38.53
CA HIS A 480 -14.34 -3.06 -38.92
C HIS A 480 -15.32 -3.66 -37.89
N LEU A 481 -14.86 -4.56 -37.01
CA LEU A 481 -15.70 -5.20 -35.99
C LEU A 481 -15.38 -4.67 -34.59
N LYS A 482 -16.41 -4.14 -33.92
CA LYS A 482 -16.36 -3.70 -32.53
C LYS A 482 -17.42 -4.45 -31.74
N SER A 483 -17.14 -4.75 -30.47
CA SER A 483 -18.04 -5.57 -29.68
C SER A 483 -18.01 -5.29 -28.20
N ILE A 484 -19.14 -5.55 -27.55
CA ILE A 484 -19.24 -5.78 -26.11
C ILE A 484 -19.64 -7.24 -25.94
N GLN A 485 -18.86 -8.00 -25.17
CA GLN A 485 -19.11 -9.42 -24.93
C GLN A 485 -18.96 -9.76 -23.44
N THR A 486 -19.95 -10.45 -22.88
CA THR A 486 -19.89 -10.95 -21.49
C THR A 486 -19.38 -12.40 -21.43
N ARG A 487 -19.01 -12.86 -20.24
CA ARG A 487 -18.54 -14.23 -19.99
C ARG A 487 -19.46 -15.31 -20.53
N SER A 488 -20.78 -15.14 -20.41
CA SER A 488 -21.75 -16.15 -20.88
C SER A 488 -21.94 -16.16 -22.39
N GLY A 489 -21.40 -15.17 -23.11
CA GLY A 489 -21.54 -15.04 -24.56
C GLY A 489 -22.68 -14.13 -25.02
N ILE A 490 -23.21 -13.26 -24.16
CA ILE A 490 -24.09 -12.16 -24.59
C ILE A 490 -23.23 -11.16 -25.39
N ARG A 491 -23.68 -10.76 -26.57
CA ARG A 491 -22.91 -9.93 -27.50
C ARG A 491 -23.72 -8.77 -28.05
N ILE A 492 -23.08 -7.62 -28.13
CA ILE A 492 -23.46 -6.51 -29.01
C ILE A 492 -22.33 -6.36 -30.02
N LEU A 493 -22.62 -6.63 -31.29
CA LEU A 493 -21.66 -6.57 -32.40
C LEU A 493 -21.99 -5.38 -33.29
N MET A 494 -20.99 -4.58 -33.60
CA MET A 494 -21.07 -3.43 -34.49
C MET A 494 -20.10 -3.65 -35.66
N ASN A 495 -20.62 -3.68 -36.88
CA ASN A 495 -19.83 -3.90 -38.09
C ASN A 495 -19.86 -2.65 -38.98
N ASP A 496 -18.75 -1.90 -38.99
CA ASP A 496 -18.63 -0.65 -39.75
C ASP A 496 -18.57 -0.87 -41.26
N ALA A 497 -18.13 -2.06 -41.72
CA ALA A 497 -18.10 -2.38 -43.15
C ALA A 497 -19.51 -2.60 -43.72
N GLU A 498 -20.42 -3.10 -42.89
CA GLU A 498 -21.82 -3.31 -43.26
C GLU A 498 -22.74 -2.17 -42.80
N GLY A 499 -22.30 -1.35 -41.84
CA GLY A 499 -23.16 -0.42 -41.11
C GLY A 499 -24.18 -1.13 -40.22
N SER A 500 -23.91 -2.37 -39.81
CA SER A 500 -24.85 -3.26 -39.14
C SER A 500 -24.63 -3.34 -37.62
N VAL A 501 -25.70 -3.63 -36.87
CA VAL A 501 -25.68 -3.86 -35.42
C VAL A 501 -26.45 -5.14 -35.10
N ASN A 502 -25.87 -5.98 -34.24
CA ASN A 502 -26.43 -7.26 -33.85
C ASN A 502 -26.38 -7.49 -32.33
N ILE A 503 -27.53 -7.73 -31.70
CA ILE A 503 -27.65 -8.07 -30.27
C ILE A 503 -28.06 -9.54 -30.15
N ILE A 504 -27.19 -10.33 -29.53
CA ILE A 504 -27.30 -11.80 -29.47
C ILE A 504 -27.16 -12.27 -28.02
N ASP A 505 -28.01 -13.20 -27.61
CA ASP A 505 -27.79 -14.00 -26.40
C ASP A 505 -27.37 -15.45 -26.72
N PRO A 506 -26.84 -16.20 -25.74
CA PRO A 506 -26.37 -17.57 -25.96
C PRO A 506 -27.48 -18.57 -26.35
N SER A 507 -28.76 -18.21 -26.18
CA SER A 507 -29.89 -19.07 -26.53
C SER A 507 -30.32 -18.94 -27.99
N GLY A 508 -29.76 -17.97 -28.72
CA GLY A 508 -30.06 -17.72 -30.14
C GLY A 508 -31.13 -16.65 -30.38
N ASN A 509 -31.53 -15.89 -29.36
CA ASN A 509 -32.33 -14.68 -29.59
C ASN A 509 -31.47 -13.66 -30.34
N ASN A 510 -32.07 -13.01 -31.34
CA ASN A 510 -31.35 -12.12 -32.24
C ASN A 510 -32.17 -10.87 -32.56
N TYR A 511 -31.57 -9.70 -32.35
CA TYR A 511 -32.04 -8.42 -32.86
C TYR A 511 -30.98 -7.87 -33.82
N PHE A 512 -31.29 -7.89 -35.11
CA PHE A 512 -30.35 -7.51 -36.18
C PHE A 512 -30.86 -6.32 -36.98
N MET A 513 -30.02 -5.28 -37.09
CA MET A 513 -30.20 -4.12 -37.94
C MET A 513 -29.11 -4.14 -39.03
N ASP A 514 -29.49 -4.19 -40.29
CA ASP A 514 -28.57 -4.55 -41.38
C ASP A 514 -27.80 -3.38 -42.03
N GLY A 515 -28.02 -2.14 -41.55
CA GLY A 515 -27.44 -0.93 -42.13
C GLY A 515 -28.06 -0.48 -43.47
N LYS A 516 -28.96 -1.27 -44.04
CA LYS A 516 -29.66 -1.01 -45.33
C LYS A 516 -31.13 -0.68 -45.14
N GLY A 517 -31.56 -0.49 -43.89
CA GLY A 517 -32.91 -0.10 -43.49
C GLY A 517 -33.80 -1.28 -43.07
N ASN A 518 -33.28 -2.51 -43.02
CA ASN A 518 -34.04 -3.67 -42.56
C ASN A 518 -33.72 -4.01 -41.09
N ILE A 519 -34.74 -4.52 -40.39
CA ILE A 519 -34.62 -5.04 -39.03
C ILE A 519 -35.21 -6.46 -39.01
N VAL A 520 -34.49 -7.39 -38.40
CA VAL A 520 -34.94 -8.77 -38.19
C VAL A 520 -34.84 -9.10 -36.70
N VAL A 521 -35.96 -9.49 -36.10
CA VAL A 521 -36.03 -9.96 -34.72
C VAL A 521 -36.47 -11.41 -34.71
N THR A 522 -35.64 -12.29 -34.14
CA THR A 522 -35.89 -13.74 -34.11
C THR A 522 -35.78 -14.26 -32.68
N ALA A 523 -36.75 -15.11 -32.30
CA ALA A 523 -36.75 -15.84 -31.04
C ALA A 523 -36.99 -17.34 -31.34
N PRO A 524 -36.18 -18.27 -30.80
CA PRO A 524 -36.38 -19.71 -31.01
C PRO A 524 -37.66 -20.28 -30.37
N LYS A 525 -38.28 -19.54 -29.44
CA LYS A 525 -39.50 -19.95 -28.73
C LYS A 525 -40.60 -18.90 -28.90
N ASN A 526 -40.89 -18.15 -27.83
CA ASN A 526 -42.03 -17.24 -27.77
C ASN A 526 -41.59 -15.78 -27.89
N MET A 527 -42.44 -14.93 -28.45
CA MET A 527 -42.30 -13.47 -28.47
C MET A 527 -43.62 -12.85 -27.98
N THR A 528 -43.54 -11.82 -27.13
CA THR A 528 -44.73 -11.19 -26.52
C THR A 528 -44.59 -9.68 -26.52
N PHE A 529 -45.65 -8.97 -26.90
CA PHE A 529 -45.72 -7.51 -26.89
C PHE A 529 -46.88 -7.05 -26.00
N ASN A 530 -46.56 -6.34 -24.92
CA ASN A 530 -47.55 -5.80 -23.99
C ASN A 530 -47.45 -4.27 -23.96
N ALA A 531 -48.56 -3.56 -24.21
CA ALA A 531 -48.64 -2.10 -24.11
C ALA A 531 -49.71 -1.73 -23.07
N GLY A 532 -49.35 -0.88 -22.11
CA GLY A 532 -50.27 -0.44 -21.04
C GLY A 532 -51.34 0.55 -21.49
N GLU A 533 -51.10 1.23 -22.62
CA GLU A 533 -52.03 2.15 -23.23
C GLU A 533 -52.31 1.74 -24.69
N ASN A 534 -51.46 2.18 -25.63
CA ASN A 534 -51.70 1.99 -27.05
C ASN A 534 -50.57 1.20 -27.74
N LEU A 535 -50.92 0.28 -28.64
CA LEU A 535 -50.01 -0.35 -29.59
C LEU A 535 -50.44 0.00 -31.02
N ASN A 536 -49.60 0.74 -31.75
CA ASN A 536 -49.87 1.15 -33.13
C ASN A 536 -48.93 0.43 -34.10
N ILE A 537 -49.47 -0.25 -35.11
CA ILE A 537 -48.71 -0.92 -36.17
C ILE A 537 -49.09 -0.31 -37.52
N ASN A 538 -48.17 0.45 -38.11
CA ASN A 538 -48.37 1.12 -39.40
C ASN A 538 -47.40 0.53 -40.43
N VAL A 539 -47.93 0.03 -41.55
CA VAL A 539 -47.14 -0.59 -42.62
C VAL A 539 -47.44 0.14 -43.93
N GLY A 540 -46.42 0.72 -44.57
CA GLY A 540 -46.59 1.60 -45.75
C GLY A 540 -46.88 0.87 -47.06
N LYS A 541 -46.58 -0.43 -47.12
CA LYS A 541 -46.89 -1.30 -48.26
C LYS A 541 -47.65 -2.53 -47.76
N ASP A 542 -46.97 -3.65 -47.60
CA ASP A 542 -47.59 -4.94 -47.36
C ASP A 542 -47.36 -5.44 -45.93
N MET A 543 -48.43 -5.82 -45.24
CA MET A 543 -48.37 -6.58 -43.98
C MET A 543 -48.73 -8.04 -44.26
N LYS A 544 -47.84 -8.97 -43.90
CA LYS A 544 -48.08 -10.42 -44.00
C LYS A 544 -47.99 -11.06 -42.61
N THR A 545 -49.07 -11.71 -42.20
CA THR A 545 -49.14 -12.49 -40.96
C THR A 545 -49.36 -13.95 -41.30
N SER A 546 -48.52 -14.84 -40.74
CA SER A 546 -48.63 -16.28 -40.90
C SER A 546 -48.61 -16.93 -39.52
N VAL A 547 -49.62 -17.72 -39.21
CA VAL A 547 -49.76 -18.42 -37.93
C VAL A 547 -49.92 -19.91 -38.25
N GLY A 548 -49.12 -20.76 -37.61
CA GLY A 548 -49.09 -22.21 -37.90
C GLY A 548 -50.28 -22.97 -37.33
N ASN A 549 -50.75 -22.55 -36.15
CA ASN A 549 -51.91 -23.13 -35.46
C ASN A 549 -53.00 -22.04 -35.31
N ASP A 550 -53.24 -21.58 -34.09
CA ASP A 550 -54.40 -20.73 -33.78
C ASP A 550 -54.08 -19.24 -33.79
N HIS A 551 -54.97 -18.45 -34.41
CA HIS A 551 -54.97 -16.99 -34.32
C HIS A 551 -56.22 -16.50 -33.57
N THR A 552 -56.01 -15.99 -32.35
CA THR A 552 -57.07 -15.45 -31.50
C THR A 552 -56.97 -13.93 -31.42
N THR A 553 -58.08 -13.23 -31.69
CA THR A 553 -58.20 -11.78 -31.53
C THR A 553 -59.37 -11.48 -30.60
N THR A 554 -59.11 -10.81 -29.48
CA THR A 554 -60.14 -10.39 -28.51
C THR A 554 -60.16 -8.87 -28.43
N ILE A 555 -61.30 -8.27 -28.76
CA ILE A 555 -61.51 -6.81 -28.77
C ILE A 555 -62.78 -6.53 -27.96
N ILE A 556 -62.67 -5.73 -26.90
CA ILE A 556 -63.76 -5.49 -25.94
C ILE A 556 -64.75 -4.44 -26.47
N ASN A 557 -64.22 -3.37 -27.08
CA ASN A 557 -65.02 -2.28 -27.63
C ASN A 557 -65.10 -2.46 -29.15
N ASP A 558 -64.59 -1.50 -29.92
CA ASP A 558 -64.79 -1.46 -31.36
C ASP A 558 -63.69 -2.18 -32.14
N HIS A 559 -64.11 -3.09 -33.04
CA HIS A 559 -63.26 -3.64 -34.10
C HIS A 559 -63.67 -3.05 -35.44
N ARG A 560 -62.84 -2.16 -36.00
CA ARG A 560 -63.08 -1.55 -37.31
C ARG A 560 -62.12 -2.10 -38.36
N PHE A 561 -62.67 -2.74 -39.39
CA PHE A 561 -61.93 -3.19 -40.57
C PHE A 561 -62.35 -2.40 -41.81
N THR A 562 -61.39 -1.94 -42.62
CA THR A 562 -61.68 -1.20 -43.86
C THR A 562 -60.67 -1.60 -44.92
N SER A 563 -61.15 -2.06 -46.08
CA SER A 563 -60.29 -2.49 -47.20
C SER A 563 -61.01 -2.24 -48.53
N LYS A 564 -60.24 -2.18 -49.63
CA LYS A 564 -60.80 -2.11 -50.99
C LYS A 564 -61.46 -3.44 -51.40
N ASN A 565 -60.81 -4.55 -51.07
CA ASN A 565 -61.29 -5.91 -51.34
C ASN A 565 -61.05 -6.76 -50.09
N TYR A 566 -62.04 -7.56 -49.70
CA TYR A 566 -61.93 -8.54 -48.62
C TYR A 566 -62.31 -9.92 -49.14
N LYS A 567 -61.39 -10.88 -49.01
CA LYS A 567 -61.62 -12.29 -49.31
C LYS A 567 -61.32 -13.11 -48.07
N GLN A 568 -62.30 -13.87 -47.61
CA GLN A 568 -62.15 -14.83 -46.54
C GLN A 568 -62.41 -16.23 -47.11
N THR A 569 -61.56 -17.20 -46.78
CA THR A 569 -61.77 -18.60 -47.09
C THR A 569 -61.71 -19.37 -45.78
N VAL A 570 -62.75 -20.15 -45.51
CA VAL A 570 -62.88 -20.99 -44.32
C VAL A 570 -63.10 -22.41 -44.82
N ASN A 571 -62.20 -23.32 -44.48
CA ASN A 571 -62.24 -24.70 -44.98
C ASN A 571 -63.30 -25.54 -44.26
N GLU A 572 -63.57 -25.21 -43.00
CA GLU A 572 -64.57 -25.87 -42.16
C GLU A 572 -65.72 -24.89 -41.88
N ASN A 573 -65.98 -24.59 -40.60
CA ASN A 573 -67.16 -23.86 -40.17
C ASN A 573 -66.86 -22.36 -39.95
N LYS A 574 -67.78 -21.49 -40.40
CA LYS A 574 -67.81 -20.07 -40.03
C LYS A 574 -69.07 -19.79 -39.23
N THR A 575 -68.90 -19.40 -37.96
CA THR A 575 -69.99 -18.98 -37.07
C THR A 575 -69.90 -17.49 -36.82
N ILE A 576 -71.03 -16.77 -36.94
CA ILE A 576 -71.14 -15.36 -36.60
C ILE A 576 -72.29 -15.23 -35.60
N ASN A 577 -71.99 -14.83 -34.37
CA ASN A 577 -72.98 -14.57 -33.33
C ASN A 577 -73.03 -13.04 -33.08
N VAL A 578 -74.20 -12.44 -33.27
CA VAL A 578 -74.42 -11.01 -33.04
C VAL A 578 -75.59 -10.85 -32.08
N THR A 579 -75.33 -10.31 -30.88
CA THR A 579 -76.38 -10.08 -29.87
C THR A 579 -77.24 -8.85 -30.22
N GLY A 580 -76.61 -7.82 -30.80
CA GLY A 580 -77.31 -6.65 -31.33
C GLY A 580 -77.72 -6.84 -32.79
N ASP A 581 -77.70 -5.74 -33.54
CA ASP A 581 -78.12 -5.76 -34.95
C ASP A 581 -76.99 -6.21 -35.87
N LEU A 582 -77.29 -7.18 -36.75
CA LEU A 582 -76.48 -7.45 -37.94
C LEU A 582 -77.05 -6.65 -39.11
N LYS A 583 -76.30 -5.66 -39.60
CA LYS A 583 -76.67 -4.87 -40.79
C LYS A 583 -75.65 -5.08 -41.90
N GLU A 584 -76.10 -5.67 -42.99
CA GLU A 584 -75.32 -5.82 -44.22
C GLU A 584 -75.88 -4.91 -45.31
N THR A 585 -75.02 -4.20 -46.03
CA THR A 585 -75.42 -3.34 -47.15
C THR A 585 -74.46 -3.57 -48.30
N THR A 586 -74.99 -4.09 -49.41
CA THR A 586 -74.19 -4.47 -50.59
C THR A 586 -74.94 -4.07 -51.87
N SER A 587 -74.24 -3.93 -52.99
CA SER A 587 -74.89 -3.77 -54.31
C SER A 587 -75.51 -5.08 -54.80
N THR A 588 -74.86 -6.20 -54.52
CA THR A 588 -75.33 -7.55 -54.83
C THR A 588 -74.84 -8.48 -53.73
N THR A 589 -75.75 -9.29 -53.19
CA THR A 589 -75.42 -10.38 -52.27
C THR A 589 -75.85 -11.71 -52.87
N THR A 590 -75.15 -12.79 -52.54
CA THR A 590 -75.49 -14.15 -52.94
C THR A 590 -75.22 -15.09 -51.79
N HIS A 591 -76.27 -15.72 -51.28
CA HIS A 591 -76.18 -16.80 -50.31
C HIS A 591 -76.48 -18.10 -51.07
N LYS A 592 -75.52 -19.03 -51.10
CA LYS A 592 -75.65 -20.32 -51.78
C LYS A 592 -75.09 -21.43 -50.91
N ALA A 593 -75.94 -22.34 -50.48
CA ALA A 593 -75.51 -23.63 -49.94
C ALA A 593 -75.26 -24.60 -51.12
N LYS A 594 -74.11 -25.29 -51.13
CA LYS A 594 -73.77 -26.25 -52.21
C LYS A 594 -74.44 -27.62 -52.02
N ASN A 595 -74.53 -28.08 -50.78
CA ASN A 595 -74.89 -29.46 -50.42
C ASN A 595 -75.98 -29.53 -49.32
N GLY A 596 -76.64 -28.42 -49.01
CA GLY A 596 -77.59 -28.34 -47.89
C GLY A 596 -78.51 -27.14 -47.98
N ASP A 597 -79.22 -26.85 -46.89
CA ASP A 597 -80.25 -25.82 -46.85
C ASP A 597 -79.71 -24.44 -46.45
N ILE A 598 -80.41 -23.39 -46.90
CA ILE A 598 -80.29 -22.04 -46.34
C ILE A 598 -81.49 -21.85 -45.41
N LEU A 599 -81.25 -21.77 -44.10
CA LEU A 599 -82.28 -21.51 -43.09
C LEU A 599 -82.27 -20.03 -42.69
N LEU A 600 -83.40 -19.34 -42.87
CA LEU A 600 -83.64 -18.00 -42.37
C LEU A 600 -84.83 -18.07 -41.41
N GLN A 601 -84.61 -17.78 -40.13
CA GLN A 601 -85.63 -17.85 -39.09
C GLN A 601 -85.65 -16.56 -38.28
N SER A 602 -86.86 -16.06 -37.98
CA SER A 602 -87.09 -14.88 -37.13
C SER A 602 -88.11 -15.22 -36.06
N SER A 603 -87.93 -14.72 -34.84
CA SER A 603 -88.92 -14.81 -33.76
C SER A 603 -90.09 -13.84 -33.95
N GLY A 604 -89.90 -12.80 -34.75
CA GLY A 604 -90.92 -11.82 -35.12
C GLY A 604 -91.29 -11.96 -36.60
N VAL A 605 -91.11 -10.87 -37.36
CA VAL A 605 -91.44 -10.82 -38.79
C VAL A 605 -90.17 -10.84 -39.63
N ALA A 606 -90.01 -11.88 -40.46
CA ALA A 606 -89.05 -11.87 -41.56
C ALA A 606 -89.67 -11.18 -42.78
N LYS A 607 -89.05 -10.10 -43.28
CA LYS A 607 -89.49 -9.40 -44.51
C LYS A 607 -88.43 -9.55 -45.59
N MET A 608 -88.83 -10.09 -46.74
CA MET A 608 -88.02 -10.06 -47.96
C MET A 608 -88.70 -9.10 -48.95
N LEU A 609 -88.08 -7.96 -49.22
CA LEU A 609 -88.67 -6.88 -50.01
C LEU A 609 -87.78 -6.58 -51.22
N GLY A 610 -88.35 -6.64 -52.42
CA GLY A 610 -87.70 -6.22 -53.66
C GLY A 610 -88.31 -4.94 -54.20
N LYS A 611 -87.49 -4.03 -54.75
CA LYS A 611 -87.98 -2.79 -55.37
C LYS A 611 -88.77 -3.04 -56.66
N ILE A 612 -88.39 -4.08 -57.41
CA ILE A 612 -89.05 -4.50 -58.65
C ILE A 612 -89.81 -5.80 -58.40
N ASP A 613 -89.15 -6.81 -57.85
CA ASP A 613 -89.73 -8.12 -57.59
C ASP A 613 -89.02 -8.83 -56.42
N ALA A 614 -89.71 -9.72 -55.72
CA ALA A 614 -89.17 -10.64 -54.72
C ALA A 614 -89.62 -12.06 -55.09
N LYS A 615 -88.79 -12.76 -55.87
CA LYS A 615 -89.12 -14.09 -56.39
C LYS A 615 -88.64 -15.18 -55.44
N VAL A 616 -89.58 -15.96 -54.91
CA VAL A 616 -89.31 -17.23 -54.25
C VAL A 616 -89.81 -18.33 -55.18
N ASN A 617 -88.90 -19.03 -55.85
CA ASN A 617 -89.22 -20.20 -56.67
C ASN A 617 -88.46 -21.42 -56.11
N LYS A 618 -88.84 -22.63 -56.54
CA LYS A 618 -88.15 -23.87 -56.11
C LYS A 618 -86.79 -24.09 -56.79
N GLY A 619 -86.24 -23.07 -57.47
CA GLY A 619 -85.33 -23.26 -58.59
C GLY A 619 -86.12 -23.46 -59.88
#